data_AF-A0A950SMJ8-F1
#
_entry.id   AF-A0A950SMJ8-F1
#
_cell.length_a   1.000
_cell.length_b   1.000
_cell.length_c   1.000
_cell.angle_alpha   90.00
_cell.angle_beta   90.00
_cell.angle_gamma   90.00
#
_symmetry.space_group_name_H-M   'P 1'
#
loop_
_entity.id
_entity.type
_entity.pdbx_description
1 polymer ?
#
loop_
_entity_poly.entity_id
_entity_poly.type
_entity_poly.pdbx_seq_one_letter_code
_entity_poly.pdbx_strand_id
1 'polypeptide(L)'
;MAERRGFWSNRPRKGGDDAQLLVAERVHDVRHVGYDELRRRAAAGTEVEEVSGPDGKRYQRRTSVKRMSRGADEELRIHISVVGGGRLARLNPLVETVLLASPDGEIVGDYTLAGEANDPRRYQWPGGRSRKS
;
A
#
# COMPACT_ATOMS: atom_id res chain seq x y z
N MET A 1 13.92 5.68 17.61
CA MET A 1 13.95 5.12 16.25
C MET A 1 12.94 3.98 16.20
N ALA A 2 11.88 4.10 15.40
CA ALA A 2 10.79 3.12 15.40
C ALA A 2 11.06 2.05 14.33
N GLU A 3 11.24 0.80 14.78
CA GLU A 3 11.43 -0.38 13.94
C GLU A 3 10.14 -0.69 13.15
N ARG A 4 10.21 -0.62 11.82
CA ARG A 4 9.11 -1.02 10.93
C ARG A 4 9.14 -2.54 10.72
N ARG A 5 8.09 -3.22 11.18
CA ARG A 5 7.91 -4.69 11.12
C ARG A 5 7.02 -5.08 9.94
N GLY A 6 7.57 -5.80 8.97
CA GLY A 6 6.81 -6.46 7.89
C GLY A 6 6.34 -7.86 8.30
N PHE A 7 5.08 -8.21 7.98
CA PHE A 7 4.39 -9.41 8.46
C PHE A 7 4.81 -10.72 7.74
N TRP A 8 5.44 -10.64 6.56
CA TRP A 8 6.01 -11.81 5.89
C TRP A 8 7.50 -11.59 5.63
N SER A 9 8.32 -12.25 6.45
CA SER A 9 9.78 -12.40 6.35
C SER A 9 10.66 -11.20 6.73
N ASN A 10 10.97 -11.10 8.02
CA ASN A 10 12.11 -10.39 8.61
C ASN A 10 13.48 -11.03 8.25
N ARG A 11 13.64 -11.65 7.07
CA ARG A 11 14.93 -12.18 6.63
C ARG A 11 15.59 -11.15 5.73
N PRO A 12 16.85 -10.73 6.01
CA PRO A 12 17.62 -9.94 5.06
C PRO A 12 17.69 -10.71 3.74
N ARG A 13 17.07 -10.16 2.70
CA ARG A 13 17.14 -10.72 1.34
C ARG A 13 18.10 -9.85 0.56
N LYS A 14 18.99 -10.49 -0.21
CA LYS A 14 19.89 -9.77 -1.12
C LYS A 14 19.06 -8.91 -2.08
N GLY A 15 19.26 -7.59 -2.06
CA GLY A 15 18.48 -6.61 -2.83
C GLY A 15 17.18 -6.12 -2.17
N GLY A 16 16.98 -6.40 -0.88
CA GLY A 16 15.83 -5.91 -0.11
C GLY A 16 15.84 -4.40 0.10
N ASP A 17 17.00 -3.81 0.40
CA ASP A 17 17.11 -2.36 0.65
C ASP A 17 16.80 -1.53 -0.61
N ASP A 18 17.32 -1.97 -1.76
CA ASP A 18 17.00 -1.37 -3.06
C ASP A 18 15.50 -1.49 -3.38
N ALA A 19 14.90 -2.66 -3.12
CA ALA A 19 13.48 -2.86 -3.29
C ALA A 19 12.64 -1.97 -2.34
N GLN A 20 13.13 -1.67 -1.13
CA GLN A 20 12.46 -0.73 -0.22
C GLN A 20 12.47 0.68 -0.79
N LEU A 21 13.59 1.14 -1.36
CA LEU A 21 13.67 2.44 -2.00
C LEU A 21 12.67 2.55 -3.17
N LEU A 22 12.60 1.52 -4.01
CA LEU A 22 11.67 1.47 -5.16
C LEU A 22 10.20 1.47 -4.76
N VAL A 23 9.86 0.84 -3.62
CA VAL A 23 8.51 0.91 -3.04
C VAL A 23 8.26 2.30 -2.46
N ALA A 24 9.21 2.88 -1.73
CA ALA A 24 9.07 4.21 -1.12
C ALA A 24 8.87 5.31 -2.17
N GLU A 25 9.60 5.26 -3.28
CA GLU A 25 9.39 6.13 -4.44
C GLU A 25 7.96 6.03 -4.96
N ARG A 26 7.47 4.81 -5.19
CA ARG A 26 6.10 4.61 -5.68
C ARG A 26 5.03 5.03 -4.68
N VAL A 27 5.27 4.85 -3.38
CA VAL A 27 4.40 5.38 -2.32
C VAL A 27 4.35 6.90 -2.39
N HIS A 28 5.50 7.56 -2.59
CA HIS A 28 5.57 9.00 -2.76
C HIS A 28 4.77 9.45 -3.99
N ASP A 29 4.92 8.80 -5.14
CA ASP A 29 4.13 9.10 -6.34
C ASP A 29 2.63 8.97 -6.08
N VAL A 30 2.20 7.84 -5.51
CA VAL A 30 0.80 7.54 -5.24
C VAL A 30 0.17 8.59 -4.32
N ARG A 31 0.92 9.13 -3.35
CA ARG A 31 0.44 10.19 -2.46
C ARG A 31 0.13 11.51 -3.17
N HIS A 32 0.68 11.73 -4.36
CA HIS A 32 0.40 12.90 -5.18
C HIS A 32 -0.71 12.64 -6.22
N VAL A 33 -1.23 11.41 -6.30
CA VAL A 33 -2.34 11.07 -7.18
C VAL A 33 -3.66 11.32 -6.44
N GLY A 34 -4.55 12.10 -7.05
CA GLY A 34 -5.89 12.34 -6.50
C GLY A 34 -6.75 11.08 -6.45
N TYR A 35 -7.70 11.05 -5.51
CA TYR A 35 -8.59 9.90 -5.27
C TYR A 35 -9.32 9.42 -6.54
N ASP A 36 -9.88 10.34 -7.33
CA ASP A 36 -10.60 9.99 -8.56
C ASP A 36 -9.74 9.25 -9.57
N GLU A 37 -8.47 9.64 -9.68
CA GLU A 37 -7.52 8.97 -10.56
C GLU A 37 -7.17 7.57 -10.03
N LEU A 38 -6.93 7.43 -8.71
CA LEU A 38 -6.75 6.12 -8.09
C LEU A 38 -7.99 5.23 -8.28
N ARG A 39 -9.18 5.81 -8.20
CA ARG A 39 -10.46 5.13 -8.41
C ARG A 39 -10.64 4.65 -9.85
N ARG A 40 -10.15 5.42 -10.84
CA ARG A 40 -10.06 4.98 -12.24
C ARG A 40 -9.09 3.82 -12.39
N ARG A 41 -7.91 3.89 -11.79
CA ARG A 41 -6.91 2.81 -11.81
C ARG A 41 -7.41 1.51 -11.20
N ALA A 42 -8.32 1.59 -10.22
CA ALA A 42 -8.95 0.40 -9.65
C ALA A 42 -9.74 -0.44 -10.68
N ALA A 43 -10.19 0.15 -11.78
CA ALA A 43 -10.83 -0.57 -12.88
C ALA A 43 -9.83 -1.10 -13.94
N ALA A 44 -8.61 -0.55 -13.99
CA ALA A 44 -7.60 -0.88 -15.00
C ALA A 44 -6.79 -2.15 -14.67
N GLY A 45 -6.81 -2.60 -13.40
CA GLY A 45 -6.10 -3.80 -12.97
C GLY A 45 -4.74 -3.51 -12.33
N THR A 46 -3.80 -4.44 -12.46
CA THR A 46 -2.45 -4.29 -11.87
C THR A 46 -1.49 -3.68 -12.88
N GLU A 47 -0.94 -2.52 -12.54
CA GLU A 47 0.16 -1.91 -13.27
C GLU A 47 1.46 -2.66 -12.97
N VAL A 48 2.24 -2.96 -14.01
CA VAL A 48 3.55 -3.62 -13.88
C VAL A 48 4.57 -2.81 -14.64
N GLU A 49 5.67 -2.48 -13.98
CA GLU A 49 6.75 -1.64 -14.49
C GLU A 49 8.10 -2.32 -14.25
N GLU A 50 8.96 -2.32 -15.27
CA GLU A 50 10.35 -2.73 -15.09
C GLU A 50 11.18 -1.52 -14.64
N VAL A 51 11.84 -1.64 -13.49
CA VAL A 51 12.65 -0.57 -12.90
C VAL A 51 14.05 -1.08 -12.60
N SER A 52 15.04 -0.19 -12.74
CA SER A 52 16.43 -0.51 -12.38
C SER A 52 16.69 -0.07 -10.94
N GLY A 53 17.22 -0.97 -10.13
CA GLY A 53 17.66 -0.65 -8.77
C GLY A 53 19.00 0.08 -8.76
N PRO A 54 19.35 0.72 -7.63
CA PRO A 54 20.67 1.33 -7.43
C PRO A 54 21.84 0.35 -7.61
N ASP A 55 21.60 -0.94 -7.38
CA ASP A 55 22.56 -2.03 -7.59
C ASP A 55 22.73 -2.44 -9.06
N GLY A 56 22.07 -1.76 -10.00
CA GLY A 56 22.08 -2.03 -11.43
C GLY A 56 21.25 -3.25 -11.85
N LYS A 57 20.54 -3.91 -10.94
CA LYS A 57 19.65 -5.04 -11.27
C LYS A 57 18.29 -4.53 -11.73
N ARG A 58 17.61 -5.39 -12.50
CA ARG A 58 16.23 -5.16 -12.91
C ARG A 58 15.26 -5.76 -11.92
N TYR A 59 14.24 -4.98 -11.59
CA TYR A 59 13.13 -5.33 -10.74
C TYR A 59 11.83 -5.12 -11.49
N GLN A 60 10.77 -5.79 -11.05
CA GLN A 60 9.42 -5.48 -11.47
C GLN A 60 8.66 -4.87 -10.29
N ARG A 61 8.21 -3.64 -10.47
CA ARG A 61 7.34 -2.94 -9.55
C ARG A 61 5.89 -3.16 -9.99
N ARG A 62 5.03 -3.53 -9.05
CA ARG A 62 3.63 -3.83 -9.32
C ARG A 62 2.76 -2.97 -8.41
N THR A 63 1.79 -2.30 -8.99
CA THR A 63 0.82 -1.48 -8.26
C THR A 63 -0.57 -1.99 -8.59
N SER A 64 -1.34 -2.37 -7.58
CA SER A 64 -2.74 -2.74 -7.76
C SER A 64 -3.60 -1.86 -6.87
N VAL A 65 -4.69 -1.34 -7.44
CA VAL A 65 -5.70 -0.59 -6.69
C VAL A 65 -6.98 -1.40 -6.69
N LYS A 66 -7.58 -1.58 -5.51
CA LYS A 66 -8.85 -2.28 -5.36
C LYS A 66 -9.81 -1.41 -4.59
N ARG A 67 -11.06 -1.34 -5.05
CA ARG A 67 -12.14 -0.75 -4.29
C ARG A 67 -12.53 -1.69 -3.15
N MET A 68 -12.80 -1.13 -1.99
CA MET A 68 -13.34 -1.83 -0.84
C MET A 68 -14.38 -0.96 -0.15
N SER A 69 -15.38 -1.60 0.45
CA SER A 69 -16.39 -0.89 1.23
C SER A 69 -16.09 -1.06 2.71
N ARG A 70 -16.06 0.04 3.46
CA ARG A 70 -15.91 0.06 4.92
C ARG A 70 -17.12 0.80 5.50
N GLY A 71 -18.14 0.03 5.90
CA GLY A 71 -19.41 0.62 6.32
C GLY A 71 -20.16 1.25 5.14
N ALA A 72 -20.45 2.55 5.23
CA ALA A 72 -21.14 3.30 4.17
C ALA A 72 -20.18 3.88 3.11
N ASP A 73 -18.87 3.87 3.38
CA ASP A 73 -17.88 4.58 2.57
C ASP A 73 -17.09 3.63 1.65
N GLU A 74 -16.73 4.12 0.46
CA GLU A 74 -15.82 3.46 -0.48
C GLU A 74 -14.38 3.91 -0.22
N GLU A 75 -13.51 2.97 0.14
CA GLU A 75 -12.06 3.19 0.26
C GLU A 75 -11.33 2.47 -0.88
N LEU A 76 -10.12 2.92 -1.17
CA LEU A 76 -9.22 2.27 -2.12
C LEU A 76 -8.05 1.64 -1.38
N ARG A 77 -7.88 0.33 -1.56
CA ARG A 77 -6.69 -0.40 -1.14
C ARG A 77 -5.67 -0.42 -2.25
N ILE A 78 -4.52 0.18 -2.00
CA ILE A 78 -3.42 0.25 -2.95
C ILE A 78 -2.32 -0.68 -2.44
N HIS A 79 -1.98 -1.71 -3.21
CA HIS A 79 -0.90 -2.63 -2.90
C HIS A 79 0.24 -2.42 -3.89
N ILE A 80 1.40 -2.08 -3.35
CA ILE A 80 2.64 -1.88 -4.08
C ILE A 80 3.58 -3.02 -3.70
N SER A 81 4.16 -3.69 -4.68
CA SER A 81 5.14 -4.74 -4.45
C SER A 81 6.29 -4.64 -5.43
N VAL A 82 7.49 -5.03 -4.99
CA VAL A 82 8.68 -5.12 -5.83
C VAL A 82 9.16 -6.56 -5.82
N VAL A 83 9.28 -7.15 -7.01
CA VAL A 83 9.76 -8.51 -7.23
C VAL A 83 11.09 -8.46 -8.00
N GLY A 84 11.99 -9.42 -7.74
CA GLY A 84 13.22 -9.57 -8.52
C GLY A 84 12.97 -10.18 -9.92
N GLY A 85 13.98 -10.17 -10.78
CA GLY A 85 13.90 -10.66 -12.17
C GLY A 85 13.79 -12.19 -12.39
N GLY A 86 13.34 -12.96 -11.39
CA GLY A 86 13.26 -14.44 -11.48
C GLY A 86 11.87 -14.97 -11.85
N ARG A 87 11.79 -16.13 -12.52
CA ARG A 87 10.53 -16.79 -12.93
C ARG A 87 9.53 -17.03 -11.78
N LEU A 88 10.02 -17.25 -10.55
CA LEU A 88 9.21 -17.47 -9.35
C LEU A 88 9.03 -16.22 -8.46
N ALA A 89 9.63 -15.09 -8.84
CA ALA A 89 9.65 -13.90 -7.99
C ALA A 89 8.24 -13.29 -7.79
N ARG A 90 7.30 -13.59 -8.67
CA ARG A 90 5.90 -13.15 -8.58
C ARG A 90 5.17 -13.64 -7.33
N LEU A 91 5.56 -14.79 -6.78
CA LEU A 91 4.94 -15.39 -5.59
C LEU A 91 5.61 -14.98 -4.28
N ASN A 92 6.76 -14.31 -4.36
CA ASN A 92 7.52 -13.92 -3.18
C ASN A 92 8.17 -12.55 -3.42
N PRO A 93 7.41 -11.45 -3.27
CA PRO A 93 7.96 -10.11 -3.42
C PRO A 93 9.10 -9.87 -2.43
N LEU A 94 10.09 -9.10 -2.86
CA LEU A 94 11.21 -8.69 -2.01
C LEU A 94 10.72 -7.73 -0.92
N VAL A 95 9.84 -6.81 -1.31
CA VAL A 95 9.20 -5.82 -0.44
C VAL A 95 7.78 -5.57 -0.93
N GLU A 96 6.87 -5.30 -0.01
CA GLU A 96 5.52 -4.83 -0.31
C GLU A 96 5.04 -3.79 0.68
N THR A 97 4.07 -2.98 0.27
CA THR A 97 3.41 -1.97 1.10
C THR A 97 1.94 -1.86 0.70
N VAL A 98 1.09 -1.63 1.70
CA VAL A 98 -0.34 -1.40 1.50
C VAL A 98 -0.69 -0.01 2.03
N LEU A 99 -1.40 0.75 1.19
CA LEU A 99 -1.97 2.05 1.52
C LEU A 99 -3.48 1.98 1.44
N LEU A 100 -4.16 2.81 2.24
CA LEU A 100 -5.59 3.07 2.12
C LEU A 100 -5.78 4.53 1.72
N ALA A 101 -6.59 4.76 0.69
CA ALA A 101 -7.02 6.08 0.27
C ALA A 101 -8.53 6.22 0.48
N SER A 102 -8.94 7.29 1.17
CA SER A 102 -10.33 7.65 1.39
C SER A 102 -10.78 8.77 0.43
N PRO A 103 -12.10 8.92 0.20
CA PRO A 103 -12.65 9.91 -0.74
C PRO A 103 -12.31 11.37 -0.40
N ASP A 104 -12.01 11.64 0.87
CA ASP A 104 -11.56 12.95 1.38
C ASP A 104 -10.11 13.30 0.98
N GLY A 105 -9.42 12.39 0.30
CA GLY A 105 -8.04 12.57 -0.15
C GLY A 105 -6.99 12.17 0.89
N GLU A 106 -7.38 11.66 2.06
CA GLU A 106 -6.41 11.09 2.99
C GLU A 106 -5.83 9.78 2.45
N ILE A 107 -4.50 9.67 2.47
CA ILE A 107 -3.77 8.43 2.13
C ILE A 107 -2.95 8.01 3.34
N VAL A 108 -3.35 6.91 3.97
CA VAL A 108 -2.68 6.37 5.17
C VAL A 108 -1.84 5.16 4.77
N GLY A 109 -0.57 5.17 5.19
CA GLY A 109 0.39 4.09 4.94
C GLY A 109 0.61 3.19 6.15
N ASP A 110 1.11 1.98 5.88
CA ASP A 110 1.40 0.91 6.85
C ASP A 110 0.15 0.19 7.43
N TYR A 111 -0.79 -0.20 6.57
CA TYR A 111 -1.85 -1.15 6.97
C TYR A 111 -1.29 -2.58 7.04
N THR A 112 -0.56 -2.87 8.12
CA THR A 112 -0.32 -4.26 8.56
C THR A 112 -1.52 -4.69 9.41
N LEU A 113 -1.90 -5.98 9.41
CA LEU A 113 -2.95 -6.50 10.32
C LEU A 113 -2.66 -6.19 11.81
N ALA A 114 -1.40 -5.91 12.16
CA ALA A 114 -1.00 -5.40 13.48
C ALA A 114 -1.28 -3.89 13.67
N GLY A 115 -1.27 -3.09 12.60
CA GLY A 115 -1.66 -1.67 12.58
C GLY A 115 -3.18 -1.45 12.59
N GLU A 116 -3.99 -2.45 12.20
CA GLU A 116 -5.45 -2.42 12.35
C GLU A 116 -5.91 -2.33 13.82
N ALA A 117 -5.06 -2.78 14.76
CA ALA A 117 -5.28 -2.57 16.19
C ALA A 117 -5.00 -1.14 16.66
N ASN A 118 -4.25 -0.35 15.87
CA ASN A 118 -3.77 0.98 16.24
C ASN A 118 -4.25 2.09 15.28
N ASP A 119 -5.20 1.79 14.39
CA ASP A 119 -5.89 2.78 13.55
C ASP A 119 -6.86 3.58 14.41
N PRO A 120 -6.61 4.88 14.70
CA PRO A 120 -7.52 5.69 15.52
C PRO A 120 -8.91 5.84 14.87
N ARG A 121 -9.03 5.61 13.55
CA ARG A 121 -10.31 5.66 12.83
C ARG A 121 -11.18 4.42 13.06
N ARG A 122 -10.63 3.35 13.67
CA ARG A 122 -11.40 2.19 14.11
C ARG A 122 -12.48 2.55 15.14
N TYR A 123 -12.28 3.63 15.90
CA TYR A 123 -13.20 4.07 16.96
C TYR A 123 -14.11 5.24 16.55
N GLN A 124 -14.11 5.69 15.30
CA GLN A 124 -15.10 6.67 14.83
C GLN A 124 -16.47 5.98 14.71
N TRP A 125 -17.20 5.95 15.82
CA TRP A 125 -18.60 5.55 15.86
C TRP A 125 -19.46 6.59 15.11
N PRO A 126 -20.38 6.19 14.23
CA PRO A 126 -21.32 7.12 13.63
C PRO A 126 -22.29 7.64 14.70
N GLY A 127 -22.16 8.92 15.04
CA GLY A 127 -23.23 9.76 15.58
C GLY A 127 -23.83 9.33 16.92
N GLY A 128 -23.29 9.89 18.01
CA GLY A 128 -24.05 10.03 19.25
C GLY A 128 -25.33 10.81 19.00
N ARG A 129 -26.47 10.13 18.92
CA ARG A 129 -27.79 10.76 18.98
C ARG A 129 -27.95 11.35 20.38
N SER A 130 -27.61 12.63 20.53
CA SER A 130 -28.16 13.44 21.61
C SER A 130 -29.63 13.71 21.28
N ARG A 131 -30.54 12.91 21.84
CA ARG A 131 -31.93 13.32 22.04
C ARG A 131 -32.05 13.76 23.49
N LYS A 132 -32.05 15.09 23.70
CA LYS A 132 -32.66 15.71 24.87
C LYS A 132 -34.08 16.14 24.48
N SER A 133 -35.05 15.56 25.15
CA SER A 133 -36.39 16.12 25.41
C SER A 133 -37.01 15.26 26.48
#